data_AF-A0AA37K1B9-F1
#
_entry.id   AF-A0AA37K1B9-F1
#
_cell.length_a   1.000
_cell.length_b   1.000
_cell.length_c   1.000
_cell.angle_alpha   90.00
_cell.angle_beta   90.00
_cell.angle_gamma   90.00
#
_symmetry.space_group_name_H-M   'P 1'
#
loop_
_entity.id
_entity.type
_entity.pdbx_description
1 polymer ?
#
loop_
_entity_poly.entity_id
_entity_poly.type
_entity_poly.pdbx_seq_one_letter_code
_entity_poly.pdbx_strand_id
1 'polypeptide(L)'
;MKEQYIKQVEKELSLPRKMKKEVVRDLNEVFASAMEHGETEQQIIQRLGTPKEFADSTAEQFGIDNTKSKKRNGIISTLAALVIAAAAFSVYAVTQSGKVPEGAIGQADATTNIQIEGAFAFDISQILLAIGFAATAIALLLIIRTIHKNRR
;
A
#
# COMPACT_ATOMS: atom_id res chain seq x y z
N MET A 1 1.33 7.40 31.39
CA MET A 1 1.62 7.00 29.99
C MET A 1 1.32 5.52 29.76
N LYS A 2 1.42 4.67 30.79
CA LYS A 2 1.05 3.24 30.71
C LYS A 2 -0.33 2.95 30.11
N GLU A 3 -1.36 3.71 30.50
CA GLU A 3 -2.73 3.43 30.04
C GLU A 3 -2.89 3.63 28.53
N GLN A 4 -2.22 4.64 27.98
CA GLN A 4 -2.21 4.88 26.54
C GLN A 4 -1.51 3.74 25.81
N TYR A 5 -0.38 3.27 26.34
CA TYR A 5 0.35 2.13 25.79
C TYR A 5 -0.52 0.87 25.80
N ILE A 6 -1.12 0.52 26.94
CA ILE A 6 -2.00 -0.65 27.10
C ILE A 6 -3.20 -0.57 26.15
N LYS A 7 -3.85 0.59 26.06
CA LYS A 7 -4.99 0.81 25.14
C LYS A 7 -4.57 0.65 23.68
N GLN A 8 -3.37 1.07 23.32
CA GLN A 8 -2.84 0.91 21.97
C GLN A 8 -2.50 -0.54 21.66
N VAL A 9 -1.86 -1.26 22.59
CA VAL A 9 -1.63 -2.71 22.49
C VAL A 9 -2.97 -3.42 22.32
N GLU A 10 -3.96 -3.12 23.16
CA GLU A 10 -5.30 -3.71 23.07
C GLU A 10 -5.96 -3.47 21.71
N LYS A 11 -5.78 -2.28 21.11
CA LYS A 11 -6.32 -1.96 19.79
C LYS A 11 -5.64 -2.73 18.66
N GLU A 12 -4.31 -2.83 18.70
CA GLU A 12 -3.51 -3.53 17.67
C GLU A 12 -3.63 -5.06 17.81
N LEU A 13 -3.93 -5.57 19.01
CA LEU A 13 -4.07 -6.99 19.29
C LEU A 13 -5.35 -7.55 18.64
N SER A 14 -5.20 -8.29 17.54
CA SER A 14 -6.28 -8.95 16.80
C SER A 14 -6.64 -10.34 17.38
N LEU A 15 -6.67 -10.46 18.71
CA LEU A 15 -7.04 -11.69 19.43
C LEU A 15 -8.51 -11.70 19.87
N PRO A 16 -9.11 -12.89 20.12
CA PRO A 16 -10.42 -13.02 20.76
C PRO A 16 -10.48 -12.26 22.10
N ARG A 17 -11.66 -11.72 22.43
CA ARG A 17 -11.87 -10.89 23.64
C ARG A 17 -11.37 -11.53 24.94
N LYS A 18 -11.40 -12.86 25.05
CA LYS A 18 -10.90 -13.59 26.23
C LYS A 18 -9.38 -13.48 26.36
N MET A 19 -8.64 -13.85 25.32
CA MET A 19 -7.17 -13.77 25.30
C MET A 19 -6.67 -12.33 25.42
N LYS A 20 -7.37 -11.37 24.79
CA LYS A 20 -7.06 -9.94 24.92
C LYS A 20 -7.09 -9.48 26.38
N LYS A 21 -8.04 -9.95 27.19
CA LYS A 21 -8.11 -9.63 28.62
C LYS A 21 -6.95 -10.25 29.40
N GLU A 22 -6.54 -11.47 29.05
CA GLU A 22 -5.38 -12.12 29.67
C GLU A 22 -4.10 -11.34 29.38
N VAL A 23 -3.86 -10.99 28.11
CA VAL A 23 -2.69 -10.20 27.70
C VAL A 23 -2.67 -8.83 28.39
N VAL A 24 -3.81 -8.14 28.47
CA VAL A 24 -3.89 -6.85 29.18
C VAL A 24 -3.66 -7.01 30.67
N ARG A 25 -4.14 -8.09 31.30
CA ARG A 25 -3.91 -8.39 32.71
C ARG A 25 -2.41 -8.62 32.96
N ASP A 26 -1.79 -9.48 32.17
CA ASP A 26 -0.36 -9.82 32.29
C ASP A 26 0.50 -8.58 32.05
N LEU A 27 0.13 -7.73 31.08
CA LEU A 27 0.82 -6.47 30.83
C LEU A 27 0.72 -5.54 32.04
N ASN A 28 -0.45 -5.40 32.66
CA ASN A 28 -0.61 -4.62 33.89
C ASN A 28 0.22 -5.19 35.04
N GLU A 29 0.32 -6.51 35.16
CA GLU A 29 1.12 -7.19 36.18
C GLU A 29 2.63 -6.91 35.97
N VAL A 30 3.10 -6.96 34.73
CA VAL A 30 4.48 -6.59 34.36
C VAL A 30 4.77 -5.13 34.70
N PHE A 31 3.87 -4.21 34.35
CA PHE A 31 4.03 -2.79 34.69
C PHE A 31 4.03 -2.57 36.21
N ALA A 32 3.14 -3.22 36.95
CA ALA A 32 3.09 -3.11 38.41
C ALA A 32 4.37 -3.65 39.05
N SER A 33 4.81 -4.84 38.65
CA SER A 33 6.03 -5.48 39.17
C SER A 33 7.27 -4.63 38.91
N ALA A 34 7.43 -4.11 37.69
CA ALA A 34 8.59 -3.29 37.36
C ALA A 34 8.56 -1.93 38.08
N MET A 35 7.38 -1.32 38.27
CA MET A 35 7.24 -0.09 39.06
C MET A 35 7.54 -0.31 40.54
N GLU A 36 7.18 -1.46 41.11
CA GLU A 36 7.55 -1.82 42.50
C GLU A 36 9.06 -1.97 42.68
N HIS A 37 9.78 -2.32 41.62
CA HIS A 37 11.25 -2.38 41.60
C HIS A 37 11.91 -1.01 41.31
N GLY A 38 11.11 0.05 41.19
CA GLY A 38 11.58 1.40 40.92
C GLY A 38 11.86 1.69 39.43
N GLU A 39 11.44 0.82 38.50
CA GLU A 39 11.51 1.13 37.07
C GLU A 39 10.45 2.17 36.68
N THR A 40 10.80 3.04 35.74
CA THR A 40 9.87 4.04 35.20
C THR A 40 9.02 3.44 34.07
N GLU A 41 7.79 3.95 33.87
CA GLU A 41 6.91 3.52 32.78
C GLU A 41 7.61 3.53 31.41
N GLN A 42 8.52 4.48 31.19
CA GLN A 42 9.25 4.63 29.93
C GLN A 42 10.31 3.54 29.71
N GLN A 43 11.01 3.11 30.76
CA GLN A 43 11.99 2.02 30.69
C GLN A 43 11.28 0.69 30.37
N ILE A 44 10.11 0.48 30.97
CA ILE A 44 9.28 -0.70 30.72
C ILE A 44 8.80 -0.69 29.26
N ILE A 45 8.35 0.46 28.75
CA ILE A 45 7.95 0.61 27.33
C ILE A 45 9.16 0.38 26.40
N GLN A 46 10.35 0.86 26.72
CA GLN A 46 11.55 0.60 25.92
C GLN A 46 11.91 -0.89 25.87
N ARG A 47 11.73 -1.63 26.98
CA ARG A 47 11.94 -3.09 27.02
C ARG A 47 10.86 -3.86 26.25
N LEU A 48 9.61 -3.43 26.35
CA LEU A 48 8.46 -4.06 25.68
C LEU A 48 8.38 -3.74 24.19
N GLY A 49 9.03 -2.67 23.74
CA GLY A 49 9.03 -2.22 22.35
C GLY A 49 7.82 -1.36 22.00
N THR A 50 7.54 -1.22 20.71
CA THR A 50 6.34 -0.50 20.29
C THR A 50 5.07 -1.31 20.59
N PRO A 51 3.92 -0.68 20.87
CA PRO A 51 2.66 -1.39 21.13
C PRO A 51 2.29 -2.40 20.03
N LYS A 52 2.69 -2.09 18.81
CA LYS A 52 2.43 -2.90 17.63
C LYS A 52 3.34 -4.13 17.57
N GLU A 53 4.64 -3.97 17.81
CA GLU A 53 5.59 -5.09 17.86
C GLU A 53 5.21 -6.06 18.98
N PHE A 54 4.81 -5.54 20.15
CA PHE A 54 4.32 -6.36 21.24
C PHE A 54 3.03 -7.11 20.88
N ALA A 55 2.07 -6.45 20.23
CA ALA A 55 0.83 -7.10 19.79
C ALA A 55 1.09 -8.15 18.71
N ASP A 56 2.00 -7.90 17.78
CA ASP A 56 2.39 -8.82 16.71
C ASP A 56 3.10 -10.07 17.29
N SER A 57 4.05 -9.90 18.21
CA SER A 57 4.76 -11.01 18.86
C SER A 57 3.84 -11.84 19.77
N THR A 58 2.92 -11.17 20.48
CA THR A 58 1.89 -11.84 21.28
C THR A 58 0.95 -12.64 20.36
N ALA A 59 0.47 -12.05 19.27
CA ALA A 59 -0.41 -12.75 18.33
C ALA A 59 0.28 -13.97 17.68
N GLU A 60 1.58 -13.86 17.37
CA GLU A 60 2.40 -14.97 16.89
C GLU A 60 2.50 -16.11 17.92
N GLN A 61 2.69 -15.79 19.21
CA GLN A 61 2.69 -16.78 20.30
C GLN A 61 1.36 -17.53 20.41
N PHE A 62 0.24 -16.86 20.15
CA PHE A 62 -1.09 -17.48 20.10
C PHE A 62 -1.39 -18.19 18.76
N GLY A 63 -0.42 -18.28 17.85
CA GLY A 63 -0.59 -18.89 16.53
C GLY A 63 -1.50 -18.08 15.58
N ILE A 64 -1.82 -16.84 15.94
CA ILE A 64 -2.60 -15.92 15.09
C ILE A 64 -1.63 -15.18 14.18
N ASP A 65 -1.40 -15.79 13.03
CA ASP A 65 -0.40 -15.39 12.06
C ASP A 65 -0.84 -14.13 11.27
N ASN A 66 -0.80 -12.95 11.91
CA ASN A 66 -1.11 -11.65 11.28
C ASN A 66 -0.13 -11.29 10.15
N THR A 67 1.04 -11.93 10.11
CA THR A 67 2.07 -11.78 9.07
C THR A 67 1.54 -12.14 7.66
N LYS A 68 0.58 -13.08 7.57
CA LYS A 68 -0.09 -13.47 6.33
C LYS A 68 -0.86 -12.31 5.69
N SER A 69 -1.46 -11.43 6.50
CA SER A 69 -2.20 -10.25 6.02
C SER A 69 -1.29 -9.23 5.34
N LYS A 70 -0.09 -9.00 5.90
CA LYS A 70 0.91 -8.06 5.36
C LYS A 70 1.43 -8.53 3.98
N LYS A 71 1.61 -9.83 3.79
CA LYS A 71 1.97 -10.46 2.50
C LYS A 71 0.83 -10.39 1.48
N ARG A 72 -0.41 -10.56 1.91
CA ARG A 72 -1.61 -10.47 1.05
C ARG A 72 -1.82 -9.08 0.47
N ASN A 73 -1.54 -8.02 1.24
CA ASN A 73 -1.63 -6.64 0.75
C ASN A 73 -0.57 -6.32 -0.31
N GLY A 74 0.61 -6.94 -0.23
CA GLY A 74 1.63 -6.85 -1.29
C GLY A 74 1.14 -7.47 -2.60
N ILE A 75 0.54 -8.67 -2.52
CA ILE A 75 -0.01 -9.38 -3.70
C ILE A 75 -1.15 -8.59 -4.34
N ILE A 76 -2.08 -8.05 -3.54
CA ILE A 76 -3.21 -7.23 -4.06
C ILE A 76 -2.67 -5.97 -4.75
N SER A 77 -1.65 -5.33 -4.18
CA SER A 77 -1.00 -4.17 -4.82
C SER A 77 -0.31 -4.53 -6.13
N THR A 78 0.38 -5.68 -6.20
CA THR A 78 1.01 -6.16 -7.44
C THR A 78 -0.03 -6.48 -8.50
N LEU A 79 -1.14 -7.12 -8.11
CA LEU A 79 -2.23 -7.45 -9.01
C LEU A 79 -2.94 -6.18 -9.53
N ALA A 80 -3.21 -5.21 -8.65
CA ALA A 80 -3.78 -3.93 -9.04
C ALA A 80 -2.87 -3.17 -10.03
N ALA A 81 -1.55 -3.17 -9.79
CA ALA A 81 -0.58 -2.58 -10.71
C ALA A 81 -0.56 -3.30 -12.08
N LEU A 82 -0.66 -4.63 -12.09
CA LEU A 82 -0.71 -5.43 -13.32
C LEU A 82 -1.95 -5.10 -14.17
N VAL A 83 -3.12 -4.94 -13.54
CA VAL A 83 -4.37 -4.58 -14.22
C VAL A 83 -4.28 -3.17 -14.84
N ILE A 84 -3.71 -2.21 -14.11
CA ILE A 84 -3.49 -0.85 -14.61
C ILE A 84 -2.53 -0.86 -15.81
N ALA A 85 -1.45 -1.66 -15.75
CA ALA A 85 -0.50 -1.79 -16.86
C ALA A 85 -1.14 -2.41 -18.12
N ALA A 86 -1.95 -3.46 -17.97
CA ALA A 86 -2.67 -4.08 -19.08
C ALA A 86 -3.68 -3.14 -19.75
N ALA A 87 -4.40 -2.35 -18.96
CA ALA A 87 -5.32 -1.33 -19.48
C ALA A 87 -4.56 -0.25 -20.27
N ALA A 88 -3.44 0.24 -19.75
CA ALA A 88 -2.59 1.23 -20.44
C ALA A 88 -2.03 0.68 -21.77
N PHE A 89 -1.57 -0.57 -21.78
CA PHE A 89 -1.05 -1.24 -22.98
C PHE A 89 -2.14 -1.44 -24.04
N SER A 90 -3.36 -1.76 -23.62
CA SER A 90 -4.51 -1.95 -24.52
C SER A 90 -4.89 -0.64 -25.22
N VAL A 91 -4.89 0.49 -24.49
CA VAL A 91 -5.14 1.82 -25.06
C VAL A 91 -4.03 2.22 -26.05
N TYR A 92 -2.77 1.89 -25.74
CA TYR A 92 -1.64 2.12 -26.64
C TYR A 92 -1.77 1.31 -27.94
N ALA A 93 -2.12 0.02 -27.85
CA ALA A 93 -2.28 -0.84 -29.02
C ALA A 93 -3.42 -0.36 -29.94
N VAL A 94 -4.56 0.05 -29.38
CA VAL A 94 -5.70 0.59 -30.15
C VAL A 94 -5.34 1.92 -30.83
N THR A 95 -4.60 2.80 -30.14
CA THR A 95 -4.18 4.09 -30.71
C THR A 95 -3.07 3.96 -31.77
N GLN A 96 -2.25 2.91 -31.72
CA GLN A 96 -1.29 2.61 -32.80
C GLN A 96 -1.94 1.98 -34.03
N SER A 97 -2.99 1.19 -33.86
CA SER A 97 -3.66 0.47 -34.96
C SER A 97 -4.47 1.37 -35.89
N GLY A 98 -4.71 2.64 -35.50
CA GLY A 98 -5.41 3.64 -36.31
C GLY A 98 -4.51 4.65 -37.02
N LYS A 99 -3.17 4.55 -36.91
CA LYS A 99 -2.27 5.51 -37.55
C LYS A 99 -1.97 5.10 -38.99
N VAL A 100 -2.47 5.89 -39.94
CA VAL A 100 -2.11 5.78 -41.35
C VAL A 100 -0.65 6.23 -41.53
N PRO A 101 0.19 5.53 -42.30
CA PRO A 101 1.60 5.88 -42.48
C PRO A 101 1.78 7.30 -43.01
N GLU A 102 2.78 8.00 -42.47
CA GLU A 102 3.19 9.33 -42.94
C GLU A 102 3.69 9.22 -44.39
N GLY A 103 2.95 9.82 -45.34
CA GLY A 103 3.24 9.75 -46.78
C GLY A 103 2.41 8.75 -47.58
N ALA A 104 1.37 8.13 -47.01
CA ALA A 104 0.45 7.29 -47.77
C ALA A 104 -0.39 8.12 -48.76
N ILE A 105 0.06 8.24 -50.01
CA ILE A 105 -0.76 8.75 -51.12
C ILE A 105 -1.50 7.57 -51.74
N GLY A 106 -2.82 7.50 -51.53
CA GLY A 106 -3.68 6.51 -52.19
C GLY A 106 -4.78 5.88 -51.33
N GLN A 107 -5.34 6.58 -50.34
CA GLN A 107 -6.61 6.15 -49.76
C GLN A 107 -7.75 6.90 -50.46
N ALA A 108 -8.45 6.22 -51.37
CA ALA A 108 -9.75 6.69 -51.83
C ALA A 108 -10.76 6.32 -50.75
N ASP A 109 -11.08 7.26 -49.86
CA ASP A 109 -12.29 7.15 -49.04
C ASP A 109 -13.28 8.22 -49.53
N ALA A 110 -14.29 7.74 -50.24
CA ALA A 110 -15.42 8.56 -50.60
C ALA A 110 -16.30 8.78 -49.35
N THR A 111 -16.94 9.94 -49.30
CA THR A 111 -17.83 10.45 -48.24
C THR A 111 -17.12 11.31 -47.20
N THR A 112 -17.46 12.59 -47.25
CA THR A 112 -16.96 13.69 -46.44
C THR A 112 -17.08 13.42 -44.93
N ASN A 113 -15.98 12.99 -44.30
CA ASN A 113 -15.85 12.98 -42.85
C ASN A 113 -15.10 14.24 -42.42
N ILE A 114 -15.83 15.28 -42.06
CA ILE A 114 -15.25 16.52 -41.51
C ILE A 114 -14.96 16.26 -40.04
N GLN A 115 -13.69 16.00 -39.70
CA GLN A 115 -13.22 16.01 -38.32
C GLN A 115 -12.97 17.46 -37.92
N ILE A 116 -13.75 17.95 -36.96
CA ILE A 116 -13.51 19.25 -36.35
C ILE A 116 -12.31 19.08 -35.41
N GLU A 117 -11.13 19.53 -35.82
CA GLU A 117 -10.01 19.78 -34.91
C GLU A 117 -10.45 20.86 -33.91
N GLY A 118 -11.03 20.41 -32.78
CA GLY A 118 -11.29 21.29 -31.66
C GLY A 118 -9.96 21.85 -31.18
N ALA A 119 -9.81 23.18 -31.29
CA ALA A 119 -8.67 23.96 -30.84
C ALA A 119 -8.50 23.92 -29.31
N PHE A 120 -8.30 22.73 -28.75
CA PHE A 120 -7.74 22.57 -27.43
C PHE A 120 -6.23 22.55 -27.61
N ALA A 121 -5.55 23.62 -27.19
CA ALA A 121 -4.11 23.82 -27.29
C ALA A 121 -3.24 22.80 -26.51
N PHE A 122 -3.81 21.64 -26.16
CA PHE A 122 -3.16 20.56 -25.47
C PHE A 122 -3.28 19.31 -26.32
N ASP A 123 -2.15 18.89 -26.90
CA ASP A 123 -2.02 17.58 -27.52
C ASP A 123 -2.46 16.52 -26.52
N ILE A 124 -3.54 15.82 -26.83
CA ILE A 124 -4.06 14.71 -26.02
C ILE A 124 -2.93 13.68 -25.77
N SER A 125 -2.03 13.53 -26.74
CA SER A 125 -0.79 12.74 -26.65
C SER A 125 0.15 13.20 -25.53
N GLN A 126 0.32 14.51 -25.31
CA GLN A 126 1.15 15.05 -24.23
C GLN A 126 0.51 14.86 -22.86
N ILE A 127 -0.81 15.03 -22.75
CA ILE A 127 -1.55 14.74 -21.52
C ILE A 127 -1.40 13.26 -21.16
N LEU A 128 -1.56 12.38 -22.15
CA LEU A 128 -1.42 10.93 -21.96
C LEU A 128 0.01 10.55 -21.54
N LEU A 129 1.02 11.16 -22.18
CA LEU A 129 2.43 10.97 -21.83
C LEU A 129 2.73 11.45 -20.40
N ALA A 130 2.21 12.60 -19.99
CA ALA A 130 2.38 13.14 -18.65
C ALA A 130 1.73 12.24 -17.58
N ILE A 131 0.52 11.73 -17.84
CA ILE A 131 -0.16 10.76 -16.97
C ILE A 131 0.65 9.47 -16.88
N GLY A 132 1.20 8.98 -18.00
CA GLY A 132 2.06 7.79 -18.02
C GLY A 132 3.34 7.96 -17.19
N PHE A 133 4.00 9.12 -17.28
CA PHE A 133 5.16 9.45 -16.46
C PHE A 133 4.81 9.50 -14.96
N ALA A 134 3.70 10.16 -14.61
CA ALA A 134 3.22 10.24 -13.24
C ALA A 134 2.91 8.85 -12.65
N ALA A 135 2.24 7.99 -13.42
CA ALA A 135 1.94 6.61 -13.02
C ALA A 135 3.22 5.78 -12.79
N THR A 136 4.22 5.92 -13.66
CA THR A 136 5.51 5.22 -13.56
C THR A 136 6.29 5.65 -12.31
N ALA A 137 6.32 6.95 -12.02
CA ALA A 137 6.97 7.47 -10.82
C ALA A 137 6.30 6.95 -9.53
N ILE A 138 4.97 6.90 -9.50
CA ILE A 138 4.21 6.33 -8.37
C ILE A 138 4.52 4.83 -8.20
N ALA A 139 4.56 4.07 -9.29
CA ALA A 139 4.89 2.65 -9.26
C ALA A 139 6.29 2.39 -8.69
N LEU A 140 7.31 3.15 -9.13
CA LEU A 140 8.67 3.07 -8.59
C LEU A 140 8.70 3.39 -7.09
N LEU A 141 7.99 4.44 -6.66
CA LEU A 141 7.89 4.81 -5.24
C LEU A 141 7.28 3.70 -4.39
N LEU A 142 6.23 3.04 -4.88
CA LEU A 142 5.60 1.91 -4.20
C LEU A 142 6.52 0.69 -4.12
N ILE A 143 7.27 0.38 -5.18
CA ILE A 143 8.26 -0.70 -5.20
C ILE A 143 9.36 -0.43 -4.18
N ILE A 144 9.94 0.79 -4.19
CA ILE A 144 10.99 1.18 -3.25
C ILE A 144 10.46 1.11 -1.81
N ARG A 145 9.27 1.66 -1.53
CA ARG A 145 8.64 1.57 -0.20
C ARG A 145 8.43 0.12 0.23
N THR A 146 8.04 -0.76 -0.69
CA THR A 146 7.83 -2.19 -0.40
C THR A 146 9.14 -2.86 -0.02
N ILE A 147 10.21 -2.62 -0.79
CA ILE A 147 11.54 -3.19 -0.53
C ILE A 147 12.12 -2.66 0.79
N HIS A 148 12.01 -1.35 1.04
CA HIS A 148 12.54 -0.75 2.27
C HIS A 148 11.78 -1.20 3.52
N LYS A 149 10.46 -1.35 3.43
CA LYS A 149 9.60 -1.86 4.51
C LYS A 149 9.82 -3.35 4.82
N ASN A 150 10.41 -4.10 3.89
CA ASN A 150 10.77 -5.51 4.08
C ASN A 150 12.21 -5.70 4.58
N ARG A 151 13.00 -4.61 4.67
CA ARG A 151 14.38 -4.59 5.21
C ARG A 151 14.49 -4.03 6.63
N ARG A 152 13.42 -3.48 7.19
CA ARG A 152 13.28 -3.21 8.62
C ARG A 152 12.33 -4.23 9.22
#